data_AF-A0A8X7CC27-F1
#
_entry.id   AF-A0A8X7CC27-F1
#
_cell.length_a   1.000
_cell.length_b   1.000
_cell.length_c   1.000
_cell.angle_alpha   90.00
_cell.angle_beta   90.00
_cell.angle_gamma   90.00
#
_symmetry.space_group_name_H-M   'P 1'
#
loop_
_entity.id
_entity.type
_entity.pdbx_description
1 polymer ?
#
loop_
_entity_poly.entity_id
_entity_poly.type
_entity_poly.pdbx_seq_one_letter_code
_entity_poly.pdbx_strand_id
1 'polypeptide(L)'
;MNPVEKIRNKRAPIRSAGAKLITKIANYIENNSDDVDNILELQDKLIEKELSLKQLNAEMENLIVDVSEFNTEIKVSGEYSEKIISIKFKIKSYIKCREYSLNVSNSHKYVQREREIKTDQRSIKLPEIPLPKFLGKIRRMKQL
;
A
#
# COMPACT_ATOMS: atom_id res chain seq x y z
N MET A 1 42.23 14.46 7.91
CA MET A 1 41.00 13.67 7.68
C MET A 1 40.01 14.53 6.92
N ASN A 2 39.58 14.09 5.74
CA ASN A 2 38.72 14.87 4.84
C ASN A 2 37.33 15.12 5.50
N PRO A 3 36.73 16.32 5.37
CA PRO A 3 35.40 16.62 5.93
C PRO A 3 34.31 15.61 5.53
N VAL A 4 34.31 15.17 4.27
CA VAL A 4 33.36 14.17 3.74
C VAL A 4 33.59 12.79 4.37
N GLU A 5 34.86 12.43 4.60
CA GLU A 5 35.26 11.17 5.23
C GLU A 5 34.79 11.08 6.69
N LYS A 6 34.79 12.21 7.42
CA LYS A 6 34.23 12.29 8.78
C LYS A 6 32.72 12.00 8.79
N ILE A 7 31.96 12.57 7.86
CA ILE A 7 30.51 12.32 7.76
C ILE A 7 30.23 10.87 7.37
N ARG A 8 31.01 10.32 6.42
CA ARG A 8 30.90 8.91 6.02
C ARG A 8 31.13 7.95 7.19
N ASN A 9 32.10 8.25 8.07
CA ASN A 9 32.36 7.45 9.27
C ASN A 9 31.24 7.54 10.30
N LYS A 10 30.54 8.68 10.41
CA LYS A 10 29.32 8.81 11.24
C LYS A 10 28.13 8.07 10.64
N ARG A 11 28.00 8.05 9.30
CA ARG A 11 26.90 7.38 8.57
C ARG A 11 26.93 5.85 8.72
N ALA A 12 28.13 5.25 8.65
CA ALA A 12 28.30 3.79 8.68
C ALA A 12 27.60 3.08 9.86
N PRO A 13 27.81 3.46 11.13
CA PRO A 13 27.15 2.81 12.27
C PRO A 13 25.63 3.05 12.29
N ILE A 14 25.17 4.24 11.92
CA ILE A 14 23.74 4.56 11.84
C ILE A 14 23.04 3.68 10.80
N ARG A 15 23.67 3.49 9.63
CA ARG A 15 23.16 2.61 8.58
C ARG A 15 23.12 1.15 9.02
N SER A 16 24.15 0.68 9.73
CA SER A 16 24.18 -0.68 10.29
C SER A 16 23.07 -0.89 11.32
N ALA A 17 22.84 0.07 12.22
CA ALA A 17 21.76 0.02 13.19
C ALA A 17 20.38 0.04 12.52
N GLY A 18 20.18 0.90 11.51
CA GLY A 18 18.96 0.95 10.72
C GLY A 18 18.67 -0.36 9.99
N ALA A 19 19.69 -0.98 9.38
CA ALA A 19 19.53 -2.28 8.73
C ALA A 19 19.06 -3.37 9.71
N LYS A 20 19.59 -3.39 10.93
CA LYS A 20 19.14 -4.32 11.98
C LYS A 20 17.69 -4.08 12.38
N LEU A 21 17.26 -2.82 12.49
CA LEU A 21 15.86 -2.48 12.77
C LEU A 21 14.94 -2.93 11.64
N ILE A 22 15.33 -2.72 10.39
CA ILE A 22 14.58 -3.17 9.20
C ILE A 22 14.42 -4.68 9.21
N THR A 23 15.50 -5.44 9.42
CA THR A 23 15.42 -6.92 9.48
C THR A 23 14.52 -7.38 10.63
N LYS A 24 14.62 -6.75 11.81
CA LYS A 24 13.73 -7.07 12.93
C LYS A 24 12.26 -6.84 12.56
N ILE A 25 11.92 -5.65 12.07
CA ILE A 25 10.55 -5.31 11.68
C ILE A 25 10.03 -6.26 10.59
N ALA A 26 10.86 -6.58 9.59
CA ALA A 26 10.51 -7.53 8.53
C ALA A 26 10.16 -8.91 9.09
N ASN A 27 10.95 -9.42 10.05
CA ASN A 27 10.65 -10.70 10.71
C ASN A 27 9.33 -10.64 11.51
N TYR A 28 9.04 -9.52 12.20
CA TYR A 28 7.76 -9.36 12.91
C TYR A 28 6.58 -9.42 11.94
N ILE A 29 6.72 -8.83 10.75
CA ILE A 29 5.69 -8.85 9.70
C ILE A 29 5.53 -10.24 9.08
N GLU A 30 6.62 -10.91 8.69
CA GLU A 30 6.56 -12.25 8.09
C GLU A 30 5.94 -13.29 9.02
N ASN A 31 6.20 -13.18 10.32
CA ASN A 31 5.67 -14.10 11.32
C ASN A 31 4.25 -13.75 11.79
N ASN A 32 3.59 -12.73 11.20
CA ASN A 32 2.28 -12.21 11.64
C ASN A 32 2.22 -12.00 13.16
N SER A 33 3.22 -11.32 13.72
CA SER A 33 3.25 -11.02 15.15
C SER A 33 2.13 -10.05 15.56
N ASP A 34 1.43 -10.36 16.64
CA ASP A 34 0.36 -9.53 17.20
C ASP A 34 0.86 -8.42 18.16
N ASP A 35 2.17 -8.35 18.40
CA ASP A 35 2.82 -7.36 19.26
C ASP A 35 2.97 -5.98 18.57
N VAL A 36 1.84 -5.27 18.46
CA VAL A 36 1.74 -3.97 17.77
C VAL A 36 2.56 -2.87 18.47
N ASP A 37 2.59 -2.84 19.79
CA ASP A 37 3.27 -1.79 20.56
C ASP A 37 4.79 -1.81 20.35
N ASN A 38 5.38 -3.01 20.31
CA ASN A 38 6.80 -3.18 20.03
C ASN A 38 7.14 -2.84 18.56
N ILE A 39 6.24 -3.14 17.62
CA ILE A 39 6.41 -2.74 16.22
C ILE A 39 6.40 -1.21 16.08
N LEU A 40 5.52 -0.51 16.80
CA LEU A 40 5.49 0.96 16.84
C LEU A 40 6.78 1.53 17.46
N GLU A 41 7.26 0.97 18.56
CA GLU A 41 8.52 1.42 19.18
C GLU A 41 9.72 1.21 18.23
N LEU A 42 9.77 0.07 17.52
CA LEU A 42 10.78 -0.18 16.51
C LEU A 42 10.68 0.78 15.32
N GLN A 43 9.46 1.18 14.94
CA GLN A 43 9.19 2.17 13.91
C GLN A 43 9.72 3.55 14.32
N ASP A 44 9.45 4.01 15.53
CA ASP A 44 9.94 5.30 16.04
C ASP A 44 11.47 5.34 16.04
N LYS A 45 12.10 4.27 16.53
CA LYS A 45 13.57 4.12 16.48
C LYS A 45 14.09 4.15 15.05
N LEU A 46 13.38 3.59 14.08
CA LEU A 46 13.77 3.63 12.68
C LEU A 46 13.65 5.04 12.08
N ILE A 47 12.58 5.77 12.42
CA ILE A 47 12.37 7.17 12.01
C ILE A 47 13.50 8.07 12.52
N GLU A 48 13.91 7.92 13.79
CA GLU A 48 15.04 8.69 14.33
C GLU A 48 16.34 8.46 13.55
N LYS A 49 16.62 7.21 13.14
CA LYS A 49 17.80 6.89 12.31
C LYS A 49 17.67 7.47 10.91
N GLU A 50 16.47 7.46 10.32
CA GLU A 50 16.21 8.10 9.03
C GLU A 50 16.47 9.61 9.07
N LEU A 51 15.96 10.30 10.10
CA LEU A 51 16.20 11.73 10.30
C LEU A 51 17.70 12.03 10.47
N SER A 52 18.41 11.22 11.26
CA SER A 52 19.86 11.36 11.44
C SER A 52 20.63 11.18 10.12
N LEU A 53 20.21 10.24 9.27
CA LEU A 53 20.82 10.04 7.95
C LEU A 53 20.53 11.21 7.00
N LYS A 54 19.31 11.76 7.03
CA LYS A 54 18.94 12.95 6.24
C LYS A 54 19.77 14.17 6.62
N GLN A 55 19.97 14.41 7.91
CA GLN A 55 20.84 15.50 8.38
C GLN A 55 22.28 15.31 7.91
N LEU A 56 22.85 14.11 8.05
CA LEU A 56 24.21 13.83 7.57
C LEU A 56 24.34 13.93 6.05
N ASN A 57 23.30 13.60 5.28
CA ASN A 57 23.30 13.79 3.83
C ASN A 57 23.26 15.28 3.46
N ALA A 58 22.41 16.09 4.12
CA ALA A 58 22.38 17.53 3.89
C ALA A 58 23.72 18.22 4.26
N GLU A 59 24.37 17.78 5.34
CA GLU A 59 25.73 18.22 5.68
C GLU A 59 26.77 17.80 4.63
N MET A 60 26.61 16.62 4.02
CA MET A 60 27.50 16.14 2.96
C MET A 60 27.29 16.92 1.65
N GLU A 61 26.04 17.17 1.26
CA GLU A 61 25.67 18.01 0.10
C GLU A 61 26.25 19.43 0.23
N ASN A 62 26.22 20.02 1.44
CA ASN A 62 26.81 21.33 1.70
C ASN A 62 28.35 21.36 1.64
N LEU A 63 29.01 20.21 1.76
CA LEU A 63 30.48 20.08 1.70
C LEU A 63 30.98 19.66 0.31
N ILE A 64 30.09 19.17 -0.56
CA ILE A 64 30.38 18.79 -1.93
C ILE A 64 30.20 20.02 -2.82
N VAL A 65 31.32 20.69 -3.16
CA VAL A 65 31.36 21.92 -3.98
C VAL A 65 31.56 21.61 -5.49
N ASP A 66 31.61 20.34 -5.89
CA ASP A 66 31.91 19.95 -7.28
C ASP A 66 30.66 19.56 -8.10
N VAL A 67 30.47 20.21 -9.25
CA VAL A 67 29.25 20.22 -10.08
C VAL A 67 28.95 18.86 -10.73
N SER A 68 29.95 17.97 -10.82
CA SER A 68 29.75 16.64 -11.43
C SER A 68 29.01 15.65 -10.51
N GLU A 69 29.19 15.74 -9.19
CA GLU A 69 28.51 14.86 -8.24
C GLU A 69 27.00 15.19 -8.16
N PHE A 70 26.63 16.47 -8.25
CA PHE A 70 25.24 16.94 -8.24
C PHE A 70 24.37 16.33 -9.35
N ASN A 71 24.91 16.21 -10.57
CA ASN A 71 24.16 15.64 -11.69
C ASN A 71 23.86 14.15 -11.50
N THR A 72 24.78 13.40 -10.89
CA THR A 72 24.56 11.99 -10.60
C THR A 72 23.58 11.80 -9.45
N GLU A 73 23.66 12.63 -8.41
CA GLU A 73 22.77 12.57 -7.26
C GLU A 73 21.34 13.00 -7.61
N ILE A 74 21.14 14.02 -8.46
CA ILE A 74 19.82 14.39 -9.01
C ILE A 74 19.20 13.20 -9.74
N LYS A 75 19.98 12.52 -10.60
CA LYS A 75 19.46 11.40 -11.40
C LYS A 75 19.05 10.23 -10.50
N VAL A 76 19.88 9.89 -9.52
CA VAL A 76 19.57 8.83 -8.54
C VAL A 76 18.37 9.21 -7.67
N SER A 77 18.26 10.47 -7.26
CA SER A 77 17.12 10.99 -6.50
C SER A 77 15.82 10.94 -7.31
N GLY A 78 15.87 11.28 -8.61
CA GLY A 78 14.74 11.13 -9.54
C GLY A 78 14.28 9.68 -9.67
N GLU A 79 15.21 8.74 -9.91
CA GLU A 79 14.91 7.31 -9.98
C GLU A 79 14.32 6.76 -8.67
N TYR A 80 14.78 7.26 -7.52
CA TYR A 80 14.24 6.87 -6.22
C TYR A 80 12.85 7.45 -5.98
N SER A 81 12.61 8.69 -6.41
CA SER A 81 11.29 9.34 -6.36
C SER A 81 10.25 8.59 -7.19
N GLU A 82 10.61 8.14 -8.39
CA GLU A 82 9.73 7.31 -9.22
C GLU A 82 9.37 5.98 -8.54
N LYS A 83 10.33 5.33 -7.87
CA LYS A 83 10.08 4.12 -7.07
C LYS A 83 9.10 4.38 -5.94
N ILE A 84 9.24 5.51 -5.23
CA ILE A 84 8.30 5.93 -4.18
C ILE A 84 6.89 6.13 -4.74
N ILE A 85 6.75 6.81 -5.88
CA ILE A 85 5.46 7.04 -6.53
C ILE A 85 4.83 5.71 -6.94
N SER A 86 5.60 4.81 -7.54
CA SER A 86 5.14 3.50 -7.98
C SER A 86 4.62 2.65 -6.80
N ILE A 87 5.34 2.65 -5.68
CA ILE A 87 4.92 1.95 -4.45
C ILE A 87 3.69 2.59 -3.82
N LYS A 88 3.62 3.93 -3.72
CA LYS A 88 2.42 4.64 -3.25
C LYS A 88 1.19 4.25 -4.06
N PHE A 89 1.33 4.19 -5.38
CA PHE A 89 0.24 3.76 -6.27
C PHE A 89 -0.18 2.31 -6.02
N LYS A 90 0.79 1.39 -5.86
CA LYS A 90 0.52 -0.02 -5.54
C LYS A 90 -0.20 -0.18 -4.19
N ILE A 91 0.25 0.52 -3.15
CA ILE A 91 -0.37 0.52 -1.82
C ILE A 91 -1.82 1.01 -1.92
N LYS A 92 -2.04 2.16 -2.54
CA LYS A 92 -3.38 2.73 -2.70
C LYS A 92 -4.32 1.79 -3.47
N SER A 93 -3.81 1.14 -4.51
CA SER A 93 -4.58 0.15 -5.28
C SER A 93 -4.90 -1.10 -4.47
N TYR A 94 -3.94 -1.60 -3.69
CA TYR A 94 -4.13 -2.78 -2.84
C TYR A 94 -5.18 -2.55 -1.75
N ILE A 95 -5.12 -1.41 -1.05
CA ILE A 95 -6.12 -1.02 -0.03
C ILE A 95 -7.50 -0.95 -0.66
N LYS A 96 -7.63 -0.26 -1.80
CA LYS A 96 -8.91 -0.13 -2.51
C LYS A 96 -9.49 -1.49 -2.91
N CYS A 97 -8.68 -2.41 -3.41
CA CYS A 97 -9.12 -3.77 -3.77
C CYS A 97 -9.55 -4.58 -2.53
N ARG A 98 -8.84 -4.44 -1.40
CA ARG A 98 -9.17 -5.12 -0.15
C ARG A 98 -10.47 -4.60 0.47
N GLU A 99 -10.68 -3.29 0.46
CA GLU A 99 -11.94 -2.67 0.88
C GLU A 99 -13.11 -3.19 0.02
N TYR A 100 -12.94 -3.26 -1.29
CA TYR A 100 -13.95 -3.80 -2.19
C TYR A 100 -14.25 -5.28 -1.89
N SER A 101 -13.21 -6.09 -1.67
CA SER A 101 -13.35 -7.52 -1.31
C SER A 101 -14.04 -7.72 0.04
N LEU A 102 -13.73 -6.90 1.06
CA LEU A 102 -14.39 -6.93 2.37
C LEU A 102 -15.86 -6.52 2.29
N ASN A 103 -16.19 -5.51 1.47
CA ASN A 103 -17.57 -5.09 1.24
C ASN A 103 -18.39 -6.18 0.52
N VAL A 104 -17.79 -6.88 -0.45
CA VAL A 104 -18.43 -8.02 -1.13
C VAL A 104 -18.57 -9.23 -0.19
N SER A 105 -17.57 -9.52 0.65
CA SER A 105 -17.61 -10.64 1.60
C SER A 105 -18.60 -10.38 2.75
N ASN A 106 -18.71 -9.14 3.25
CA ASN A 106 -19.75 -8.77 4.22
C ASN A 106 -21.16 -8.84 3.63
N SER A 107 -21.34 -8.47 2.36
CA SER A 107 -22.61 -8.69 1.65
C SER A 107 -22.98 -10.19 1.59
N HIS A 108 -22.01 -11.08 1.35
CA HIS A 108 -22.25 -12.54 1.36
C HIS A 108 -22.51 -13.11 2.76
N LYS A 109 -21.90 -12.56 3.82
CA LYS A 109 -22.13 -12.99 5.21
C LYS A 109 -23.51 -12.58 5.76
N TYR A 110 -24.05 -11.44 5.34
CA TYR A 110 -25.44 -11.08 5.65
C TYR A 110 -26.44 -12.01 4.94
N VAL A 111 -26.15 -12.44 3.71
CA VAL A 111 -27.00 -13.38 2.96
C VAL A 111 -26.91 -14.83 3.47
N GLN A 112 -25.80 -15.23 4.11
CA GLN A 112 -25.66 -16.58 4.69
C GLN A 112 -26.26 -16.71 6.09
N ARG A 113 -26.31 -15.64 6.90
CA ARG A 113 -26.84 -15.72 8.27
C ARG A 113 -28.37 -15.94 8.33
N GLU A 114 -29.10 -15.67 7.25
CA GLU A 114 -30.53 -15.97 7.14
C GLU A 114 -30.84 -17.41 6.69
N ARG A 115 -29.82 -18.20 6.27
CA ARG A 115 -30.04 -19.56 5.73
C ARG A 115 -29.92 -20.70 6.76
N GLU A 116 -29.72 -20.38 8.03
CA GLU A 116 -29.72 -21.38 9.11
C GLU A 116 -30.99 -21.29 9.98
N ILE A 117 -32.14 -20.99 9.38
CA ILE A 117 -33.42 -21.36 9.96
C ILE A 117 -33.88 -22.61 9.24
N LYS A 118 -33.75 -23.75 9.92
CA LYS A 118 -34.38 -25.02 9.52
C LYS A 118 -35.86 -24.74 9.29
N THR A 119 -36.28 -24.69 8.04
CA THR A 119 -37.70 -24.77 7.68
C THR A 119 -37.85 -25.92 6.71
N ASP A 120 -38.80 -26.80 7.03
CA ASP A 120 -39.25 -27.89 6.16
C ASP A 120 -39.32 -27.39 4.72
N GLN A 121 -38.61 -28.04 3.81
CA GLN A 121 -38.64 -27.72 2.39
C GLN A 121 -40.01 -28.09 1.81
N ARG A 122 -41.01 -27.24 2.05
CA ARG A 122 -42.23 -27.20 1.24
C ARG A 122 -41.91 -26.37 0.03
N SER A 123 -41.89 -27.00 -1.15
CA SER A 123 -41.74 -26.28 -2.42
C SER A 123 -42.94 -25.35 -2.61
N ILE A 124 -42.75 -24.05 -2.47
CA ILE A 124 -43.78 -23.06 -2.78
C ILE A 124 -43.69 -22.75 -4.27
N LYS A 125 -44.79 -22.96 -5.01
CA LYS A 125 -44.87 -22.56 -6.42
C LYS A 125 -44.93 -21.04 -6.51
N LEU A 126 -44.05 -20.46 -7.32
CA LEU A 126 -44.07 -19.03 -7.61
C LEU A 126 -45.33 -18.67 -8.41
N PRO A 127 -45.95 -17.49 -8.16
CA PRO A 127 -47.02 -16.98 -9.01
C PRO A 127 -46.49 -16.79 -10.43
N GLU A 128 -47.24 -17.28 -11.42
CA GLU A 128 -46.88 -17.09 -12.82
C GLU A 128 -47.20 -15.64 -13.22
N ILE A 129 -46.17 -14.88 -13.57
CA ILE A 129 -46.32 -13.51 -14.05
C ILE A 129 -46.41 -13.57 -15.59
N PRO A 130 -47.56 -13.29 -16.20
CA PRO A 130 -47.68 -13.35 -17.65
C PRO A 130 -46.87 -12.21 -18.27
N LEU A 131 -45.78 -12.57 -18.96
CA LEU A 131 -45.02 -11.61 -19.75
C LEU A 131 -45.84 -11.22 -21.00
N PRO A 132 -45.98 -9.92 -21.31
CA PRO A 132 -46.66 -9.50 -22.52
C PRO A 132 -45.90 -10.04 -23.75
N LYS A 133 -46.61 -10.75 -24.62
CA LYS A 133 -46.04 -11.28 -25.86
C LYS A 133 -45.62 -10.12 -26.75
N PHE A 134 -44.33 -10.01 -27.04
CA PHE A 134 -43.81 -9.00 -27.94
C PHE A 134 -44.31 -9.26 -29.37
N LEU A 135 -45.17 -8.37 -29.88
CA LEU A 135 -45.80 -8.50 -31.21
C LEU A 135 -44.95 -7.90 -32.36
N GLY A 136 -43.67 -7.58 -32.12
CA GLY A 136 -42.72 -7.26 -33.20
C GLY A 136 -42.99 -6.00 -34.02
N LYS A 137 -43.80 -5.04 -33.55
CA LYS A 137 -44.07 -3.80 -34.32
C LYS A 137 -42.92 -2.79 -34.17
N ILE A 138 -41.93 -2.89 -35.06
CA ILE A 138 -40.85 -1.90 -35.20
C ILE A 138 -41.43 -0.63 -35.84
N ARG A 139 -41.53 0.47 -35.07
CA ARG A 139 -41.79 1.79 -35.64
C ARG A 139 -40.50 2.33 -36.23
N ARG A 140 -40.40 2.42 -37.56
CA ARG A 140 -39.33 3.18 -38.21
C ARG A 140 -39.54 4.65 -37.91
N MET A 141 -38.61 5.26 -37.17
CA MET A 141 -38.59 6.71 -37.01
C MET A 141 -38.24 7.33 -38.36
N LYS A 142 -39.13 8.20 -38.87
CA LYS A 142 -38.83 9.03 -40.03
C LYS A 142 -37.88 10.14 -39.55
N GLN A 143 -36.70 10.21 -40.16
CA GLN A 143 -35.79 11.33 -39.99
C GLN A 143 -36.40 12.54 -40.71
N LEU A 144 -36.54 13.65 -39.98
CA LEU A 144 -36.83 14.99 -40.51
C LEU A 144 -35.50 15.70 -40.78
#